data_AF-A0A9D8LQ64-F1
#
_entry.id   AF-A0A9D8LQ64-F1
#
_cell.length_a   1.000
_cell.length_b   1.000
_cell.length_c   1.000
_cell.angle_alpha   90.00
_cell.angle_beta   90.00
_cell.angle_gamma   90.00
#
_symmetry.space_group_name_H-M   'P 1'
#
loop_
_entity.id
_entity.type
_entity.pdbx_description
1 polymer ?
#
loop_
_entity_poly.entity_id
_entity_poly.type
_entity_poly.pdbx_seq_one_letter_code
_entity_poly.pdbx_strand_id
1 'polypeptide(L)'
;MTLRGSNSLNDLAARVAEQHTAMKQAEMTAALAAMNAGFLLMQAKGECKHGQWLPFLKKAGMAERQAQRLMQLARSGLEPDTVSDLGIKGALDLISKRRLPNDGDVLIVAVGSRSELGDLEGDITAWIWHSRRAEGHIDIVSMDITGQAIALRRPVSATAENIIFLFVDRMLDERHGEMRFTTLRDDGRIVAYCEDFRDRVLRMPESAA
;
A
#
# COMPACT_ATOMS: atom_id res chain seq x y z
N MET A 1 -24.05 -3.22 -47.53
CA MET A 1 -25.11 -2.89 -46.56
C MET A 1 -24.60 -3.25 -45.16
N THR A 2 -23.80 -2.38 -44.54
CA THR A 2 -23.03 -2.66 -43.29
C THR A 2 -22.95 -1.46 -42.33
N LEU A 3 -23.71 -0.39 -42.60
CA LEU A 3 -23.62 0.88 -41.85
C LEU A 3 -24.42 0.93 -40.53
N ARG A 4 -25.37 0.00 -40.30
CA ARG A 4 -26.21 0.01 -39.07
C ARG A 4 -25.53 -0.59 -37.84
N GLY A 5 -24.65 -1.58 -38.00
CA GLY A 5 -23.93 -2.21 -36.87
C GLY A 5 -22.85 -1.30 -36.28
N SER A 6 -22.11 -0.58 -37.14
CA SER A 6 -21.02 0.32 -36.73
C SER A 6 -21.52 1.53 -35.93
N ASN A 7 -22.64 2.14 -36.34
CA ASN A 7 -23.23 3.27 -35.61
C ASN A 7 -23.77 2.88 -34.23
N SER A 8 -24.25 1.64 -34.07
CA SER A 8 -24.70 1.14 -32.76
C SER A 8 -23.55 0.85 -31.80
N LEU A 9 -22.42 0.33 -32.30
CA LEU A 9 -21.25 0.09 -31.45
C LEU A 9 -20.57 1.40 -31.03
N ASN A 10 -20.53 2.40 -31.90
CA ASN A 10 -20.00 3.71 -31.56
C ASN A 10 -20.86 4.45 -30.53
N ASP A 11 -22.20 4.38 -30.64
CA ASP A 11 -23.11 4.92 -29.64
C ASP A 11 -22.94 4.22 -28.28
N LEU A 12 -22.87 2.88 -28.29
CA LEU A 12 -22.61 2.11 -27.08
C LEU A 12 -21.26 2.45 -26.46
N ALA A 13 -20.20 2.59 -27.27
CA ALA A 13 -18.88 2.97 -26.79
C ALA A 13 -18.91 4.36 -26.12
N ALA A 14 -19.60 5.34 -26.71
CA ALA A 14 -19.76 6.66 -26.12
C ALA A 14 -20.49 6.61 -24.77
N ARG A 15 -21.59 5.85 -24.68
CA ARG A 15 -22.36 5.68 -23.44
C ARG A 15 -21.57 4.93 -22.37
N VAL A 16 -20.81 3.90 -22.74
CA VAL A 16 -19.92 3.18 -21.83
C VAL A 16 -18.83 4.13 -21.31
N ALA A 17 -18.23 4.95 -22.17
CA ALA A 17 -17.22 5.92 -21.76
C ALA A 17 -17.79 6.98 -20.79
N GLU A 18 -19.01 7.46 -21.04
CA GLU A 18 -19.71 8.37 -20.14
C GLU A 18 -19.96 7.74 -18.76
N GLN A 19 -20.52 6.52 -18.72
CA GLN A 19 -20.78 5.82 -17.46
C GLN A 19 -19.50 5.46 -16.71
N HIS A 20 -18.45 5.07 -17.42
CA HIS A 20 -17.13 4.78 -16.84
C HIS A 20 -16.52 6.02 -16.20
N THR A 21 -16.62 7.18 -16.87
CA THR A 21 -16.13 8.46 -16.33
C THR A 21 -16.92 8.88 -15.09
N ALA A 22 -18.25 8.76 -15.14
CA ALA A 22 -19.10 9.06 -13.99
C ALA A 22 -18.81 8.14 -12.79
N MET A 23 -18.58 6.85 -13.05
CA MET A 23 -18.18 5.87 -12.04
C MET A 23 -16.85 6.27 -11.38
N LYS A 24 -15.80 6.54 -12.18
CA LYS A 24 -14.48 6.95 -11.66
C LYS A 24 -14.54 8.23 -10.82
N GLN A 25 -15.33 9.22 -11.25
CA GLN A 25 -15.53 10.44 -10.47
C GLN A 25 -16.25 10.18 -9.14
N ALA A 26 -17.24 9.28 -9.13
CA ALA A 26 -17.96 8.90 -7.92
C ALA A 26 -17.05 8.14 -6.94
N GLU A 27 -16.22 7.22 -7.42
CA GLU A 27 -15.21 6.51 -6.62
C GLU A 27 -14.23 7.48 -5.97
N MET A 28 -13.68 8.42 -6.75
CA MET A 28 -12.78 9.46 -6.24
C MET A 28 -13.44 10.33 -5.16
N THR A 29 -14.67 10.76 -5.43
CA THR A 29 -15.43 11.59 -4.49
C THR A 29 -15.70 10.83 -3.18
N ALA A 30 -16.03 9.55 -3.27
CA ALA A 30 -16.24 8.70 -2.11
C ALA A 30 -14.94 8.49 -1.30
N ALA A 31 -13.81 8.29 -1.98
CA ALA A 31 -12.50 8.16 -1.35
C ALA A 31 -12.11 9.42 -0.56
N LEU A 32 -12.19 10.59 -1.20
CA LEU A 32 -11.92 11.88 -0.56
C LEU A 32 -12.84 12.14 0.63
N ALA A 33 -14.14 11.89 0.48
CA ALA A 33 -15.10 12.07 1.57
C ALA A 33 -14.80 11.15 2.76
N ALA A 34 -14.42 9.89 2.50
CA ALA A 34 -14.06 8.94 3.55
C ALA A 34 -12.80 9.36 4.32
N MET A 35 -11.75 9.82 3.61
CA MET A 35 -10.52 10.32 4.23
C MET A 35 -10.77 11.59 5.05
N ASN A 36 -11.50 12.56 4.48
CA ASN A 36 -11.86 13.81 5.17
C ASN A 36 -12.69 13.56 6.43
N ALA A 37 -13.67 12.65 6.36
CA ALA A 37 -14.42 12.23 7.53
C ALA A 37 -13.50 11.61 8.60
N GLY A 38 -12.54 10.78 8.20
CA GLY A 38 -11.52 10.23 9.09
C GLY A 38 -10.68 11.29 9.80
N PHE A 39 -10.22 12.33 9.09
CA PHE A 39 -9.48 13.44 9.68
C PHE A 39 -10.32 14.24 10.68
N LEU A 40 -11.58 14.55 10.33
CA LEU A 40 -12.50 15.24 11.24
C LEU A 40 -12.78 14.41 12.51
N LEU A 41 -12.94 13.09 12.37
CA LEU A 41 -13.10 12.18 13.50
C LEU A 41 -11.85 12.15 14.39
N MET A 42 -10.65 12.19 13.81
CA MET A 42 -9.40 12.28 14.56
C MET A 42 -9.30 13.58 15.37
N GLN A 43 -9.62 14.72 14.76
CA GLN A 43 -9.67 16.02 15.44
C GLN A 43 -10.69 15.99 16.59
N ALA A 44 -11.93 15.58 16.30
CA ALA A 44 -12.99 15.51 17.30
C ALA A 44 -12.63 14.58 18.47
N LYS A 45 -11.99 13.43 18.20
CA LYS A 45 -11.54 12.50 19.24
C LYS A 45 -10.45 13.11 20.13
N GLY A 46 -9.57 13.95 19.57
CA GLY A 46 -8.54 14.67 20.33
C GLY A 46 -9.12 15.71 21.30
N GLU A 47 -10.27 16.30 20.95
CA GLU A 47 -10.97 17.30 21.78
C GLU A 47 -11.95 16.67 22.79
N CYS A 48 -12.36 15.42 22.59
CA CYS A 48 -13.33 14.75 23.43
C CYS A 48 -12.76 14.43 24.83
N LYS A 49 -13.45 14.92 25.87
CA LYS A 49 -13.25 14.44 27.24
C LYS A 49 -13.67 12.98 27.38
N HIS A 50 -13.19 12.32 28.44
CA HIS A 50 -13.58 10.95 28.77
C HIS A 50 -15.11 10.80 28.78
N GLY A 51 -15.62 9.73 28.15
CA GLY A 51 -17.06 9.44 28.04
C GLY A 51 -17.83 10.23 26.98
N GLN A 52 -17.25 11.26 26.35
CA GLN A 52 -17.97 12.12 25.38
C GLN A 52 -17.93 11.59 23.94
N TRP A 53 -17.08 10.61 23.65
CA TRP A 53 -16.90 10.08 22.30
C TRP A 53 -18.16 9.42 21.72
N LEU A 54 -18.83 8.54 22.48
CA LEU A 54 -20.04 7.86 22.00
C LEU A 54 -21.23 8.83 21.82
N PRO A 55 -21.50 9.79 22.74
CA PRO A 55 -22.47 10.85 22.50
C PRO A 55 -22.19 11.68 21.23
N PHE A 56 -20.92 12.02 20.99
CA PHE A 56 -20.52 12.73 19.77
C PHE A 56 -20.85 11.92 18.51
N LEU A 57 -20.48 10.64 18.48
CA LEU A 57 -20.75 9.77 17.33
C LEU A 57 -22.24 9.59 17.07
N LYS A 58 -23.05 9.49 18.12
CA LYS A 58 -24.52 9.45 18.01
C LYS A 58 -25.06 10.72 17.36
N LYS A 59 -24.54 11.89 17.74
CA LYS A 59 -24.90 13.19 17.12
C LYS A 59 -24.47 13.25 15.65
N ALA A 60 -23.32 12.66 15.32
CA ALA A 60 -22.81 12.56 13.95
C ALA A 60 -23.50 11.47 13.10
N GLY A 61 -24.43 10.70 13.66
CA GLY A 61 -25.12 9.61 12.96
C GLY A 61 -24.20 8.45 12.57
N MET A 62 -23.10 8.25 13.28
CA MET A 62 -22.07 7.28 12.90
C MET A 62 -21.89 6.17 13.94
N ALA A 63 -21.77 4.93 13.47
CA ALA A 63 -21.39 3.81 14.32
C ALA A 63 -19.89 3.89 14.68
N GLU A 64 -19.53 3.53 15.91
CA GLU A 64 -18.13 3.59 16.36
C GLU A 64 -17.18 2.78 15.47
N ARG A 65 -17.59 1.58 15.05
CA ARG A 65 -16.78 0.75 14.14
C ARG A 65 -16.52 1.44 12.80
N GLN A 66 -17.50 2.18 12.28
CA GLN A 66 -17.33 2.93 11.03
C GLN A 66 -16.37 4.11 11.24
N ALA A 67 -16.53 4.84 12.35
CA ALA A 67 -15.64 5.94 12.69
C ALA A 67 -14.18 5.47 12.81
N GLN A 68 -13.94 4.36 13.53
CA GLN A 68 -12.61 3.78 13.68
C GLN A 68 -11.98 3.39 12.33
N ARG A 69 -12.76 2.81 11.40
CA ARG A 69 -12.29 2.49 10.05
C ARG A 69 -11.90 3.73 9.25
N LEU A 70 -12.71 4.79 9.28
CA LEU A 70 -12.39 6.03 8.57
C LEU A 70 -11.16 6.72 9.17
N MET A 71 -11.02 6.71 10.50
CA MET A 71 -9.81 7.21 11.17
C MET A 71 -8.56 6.38 10.82
N GLN A 72 -8.70 5.06 10.72
CA GLN A 72 -7.61 4.19 10.27
C GLN A 72 -7.21 4.50 8.83
N LEU A 73 -8.17 4.74 7.95
CA LEU A 73 -7.95 5.15 6.57
C LEU A 73 -7.24 6.51 6.50
N ALA A 74 -7.68 7.51 7.27
CA ALA A 74 -7.05 8.84 7.27
C ALA A 74 -5.62 8.84 7.84
N ARG A 75 -5.31 7.92 8.77
CA ARG A 75 -3.97 7.78 9.34
C ARG A 75 -3.00 7.00 8.44
N SER A 76 -3.50 6.24 7.47
CA SER A 76 -2.67 5.28 6.73
C SER A 76 -1.60 5.92 5.86
N GLY A 77 -1.79 7.18 5.46
CA GLY A 77 -0.96 7.85 4.45
C GLY A 77 -1.18 7.34 3.03
N LEU A 78 -2.24 6.57 2.77
CA LEU A 78 -2.67 6.24 1.40
C LEU A 78 -3.18 7.50 0.69
N GLU A 79 -2.88 7.60 -0.60
CA GLU A 79 -3.41 8.66 -1.45
C GLU A 79 -4.88 8.39 -1.84
N PRO A 80 -5.68 9.43 -2.12
CA PRO A 80 -7.07 9.27 -2.55
C PRO A 80 -7.23 8.38 -3.79
N ASP A 81 -6.29 8.46 -4.73
CA ASP A 81 -6.25 7.62 -5.95
C ASP A 81 -6.16 6.13 -5.58
N THR A 82 -5.26 5.76 -4.69
CA THR A 82 -5.15 4.39 -4.18
C THR A 82 -6.44 3.91 -3.51
N VAL A 83 -7.08 4.78 -2.72
CA VAL A 83 -8.33 4.45 -2.04
C VAL A 83 -9.49 4.31 -3.04
N SER A 84 -9.51 5.14 -4.08
CA SER A 84 -10.48 5.08 -5.17
C SER A 84 -10.35 3.76 -5.93
N ASP A 85 -9.13 3.39 -6.32
CA ASP A 85 -8.89 2.19 -7.14
C ASP A 85 -9.11 0.88 -6.37
N LEU A 86 -8.76 0.83 -5.08
CA LEU A 86 -9.01 -0.34 -4.23
C LEU A 86 -10.43 -0.40 -3.67
N GLY A 87 -11.11 0.74 -3.65
CA GLY A 87 -12.25 1.00 -2.79
C GLY A 87 -11.90 0.99 -1.29
N ILE A 88 -12.79 1.53 -0.45
CA ILE A 88 -12.58 1.65 1.00
C ILE A 88 -12.26 0.30 1.66
N LYS A 89 -12.94 -0.78 1.25
CA LYS A 89 -12.71 -2.11 1.81
C LYS A 89 -11.32 -2.66 1.42
N GLY A 90 -10.92 -2.52 0.16
CA GLY A 90 -9.61 -2.95 -0.32
C GLY A 90 -8.48 -2.16 0.34
N ALA A 91 -8.65 -0.84 0.47
CA ALA A 91 -7.71 0.03 1.19
C ALA A 91 -7.54 -0.41 2.66
N LEU A 92 -8.64 -0.71 3.37
CA LEU A 92 -8.55 -1.19 4.76
C LEU A 92 -7.89 -2.57 4.88
N ASP A 93 -8.12 -3.46 3.92
CA ASP A 93 -7.46 -4.77 3.85
C ASP A 93 -5.95 -4.61 3.64
N LEU A 94 -5.54 -3.74 2.70
CA LEU A 94 -4.14 -3.38 2.49
C LEU A 94 -3.49 -2.82 3.76
N ILE A 95 -4.14 -1.86 4.44
CA ILE A 95 -3.64 -1.29 5.70
C ILE A 95 -3.50 -2.37 6.79
N SER A 96 -4.34 -3.40 6.78
CA SER A 96 -4.25 -4.49 7.75
C SER A 96 -3.04 -5.39 7.52
N LYS A 97 -2.62 -5.55 6.27
CA LYS A 97 -1.46 -6.37 5.83
C LYS A 97 -0.14 -5.63 5.94
N ARG A 98 -0.15 -4.29 5.87
CA ARG A 98 1.03 -3.43 6.08
C ARG A 98 1.44 -3.44 7.55
N ARG A 99 2.28 -4.40 7.91
CA ARG A 99 2.89 -4.54 9.23
C ARG A 99 4.37 -4.77 9.05
N LEU A 100 5.20 -3.99 9.74
CA LEU A 100 6.64 -4.27 9.78
C LEU A 100 6.89 -5.67 10.36
N PRO A 101 7.93 -6.38 9.86
CA PRO A 101 8.34 -7.65 10.44
C PRO A 101 8.79 -7.46 11.90
N ASN A 102 8.78 -8.51 12.71
CA ASN A 102 9.44 -8.45 14.02
C ASN A 102 10.97 -8.42 13.83
N ASP A 103 11.69 -8.15 14.91
CA ASP A 103 13.14 -8.29 14.90
C ASP A 103 13.53 -9.75 14.61
N GLY A 104 14.48 -9.93 13.69
CA GLY A 104 14.82 -11.24 13.15
C GLY A 104 13.78 -11.85 12.19
N ASP A 105 12.79 -11.11 11.70
CA ASP A 105 11.94 -11.55 10.59
C ASP A 105 12.25 -10.70 9.33
N VAL A 106 11.92 -11.24 8.15
CA VAL A 106 11.94 -10.49 6.89
C VAL A 106 10.54 -10.47 6.30
N LEU A 107 10.02 -9.27 6.04
CA LEU A 107 8.80 -9.10 5.25
C LEU A 107 9.17 -9.01 3.77
N ILE A 108 8.54 -9.85 2.97
CA ILE A 108 8.58 -9.81 1.52
C ILE A 108 7.25 -9.28 1.01
N VAL A 109 7.31 -8.22 0.20
CA VAL A 109 6.17 -7.70 -0.55
C VAL A 109 6.44 -7.93 -2.02
N ALA A 110 5.57 -8.67 -2.70
CA ALA A 110 5.73 -9.02 -4.10
C ALA A 110 4.54 -8.55 -4.94
N VAL A 111 4.82 -8.08 -6.15
CA VAL A 111 3.83 -7.77 -7.19
C VAL A 111 4.13 -8.64 -8.41
N GLY A 112 3.11 -9.19 -9.08
CA GLY A 112 3.28 -9.96 -10.31
C GLY A 112 2.44 -11.24 -10.36
N SER A 113 2.62 -12.02 -11.43
CA SER A 113 1.79 -13.21 -11.68
C SER A 113 2.05 -14.34 -10.66
N ARG A 114 1.03 -15.19 -10.44
CA ARG A 114 1.15 -16.38 -9.60
C ARG A 114 1.71 -17.51 -10.48
N SER A 115 2.94 -17.95 -10.24
CA SER A 115 3.43 -19.15 -10.91
C SER A 115 2.62 -20.37 -10.45
N GLU A 116 2.28 -21.27 -11.37
CA GLU A 116 1.59 -22.53 -11.04
C GLU A 116 2.44 -23.46 -10.16
N LEU A 117 3.75 -23.19 -10.07
CA LEU A 117 4.74 -23.97 -9.35
C LEU A 117 4.94 -23.55 -7.89
N GLY A 118 4.29 -22.48 -7.43
CA GLY A 118 4.30 -22.09 -6.02
C GLY A 118 5.58 -21.38 -5.53
N ASP A 119 6.45 -21.00 -6.45
CA ASP A 119 7.65 -20.21 -6.14
C ASP A 119 7.29 -18.76 -5.81
N LEU A 120 8.15 -18.09 -5.05
CA LEU A 120 8.12 -16.65 -4.74
C LEU A 120 8.46 -15.78 -5.98
N GLU A 121 7.98 -16.16 -7.17
CA GLU A 121 8.05 -15.33 -8.38
C GLU A 121 7.02 -14.19 -8.26
N GLY A 122 7.49 -13.05 -7.78
CA GLY A 122 6.91 -11.75 -8.10
C GLY A 122 7.70 -11.13 -9.25
N ASP A 123 7.01 -10.38 -10.09
CA ASP A 123 7.64 -9.56 -11.12
C ASP A 123 8.54 -8.48 -10.48
N ILE A 124 8.15 -8.01 -9.30
CA ILE A 124 8.94 -7.09 -8.48
C ILE A 124 8.78 -7.50 -7.02
N THR A 125 9.88 -7.51 -6.26
CA THR A 125 9.89 -7.89 -4.86
C THR A 125 10.61 -6.85 -4.01
N ALA A 126 10.03 -6.51 -2.86
CA ALA A 126 10.66 -5.69 -1.83
C ALA A 126 10.86 -6.54 -0.56
N TRP A 127 12.09 -6.57 -0.07
CA TRP A 127 12.47 -7.17 1.21
C TRP A 127 12.68 -6.09 2.24
N ILE A 128 12.05 -6.26 3.40
CA ILE A 128 11.98 -5.28 4.49
C ILE A 128 12.39 -6.02 5.76
N TRP A 129 13.34 -5.49 6.53
CA TRP A 129 13.82 -6.12 7.75
C TRP A 129 14.36 -5.10 8.75
N HIS A 130 14.46 -5.49 10.01
CA HIS A 130 15.12 -4.69 11.04
C HIS A 130 16.63 -4.60 10.80
N SER A 131 17.13 -3.36 10.71
CA SER A 131 18.55 -3.09 10.42
C SER A 131 19.45 -3.59 11.54
N ARG A 132 20.46 -4.40 11.21
CA ARG A 132 21.49 -4.79 12.20
C ARG A 132 22.47 -3.65 12.50
N ARG A 133 22.48 -2.61 11.66
CA ARG A 133 23.42 -1.47 11.74
C ARG A 133 22.85 -0.28 12.51
N ALA A 134 21.53 -0.26 12.72
CA ALA A 134 20.84 0.81 13.43
C ALA A 134 19.62 0.25 14.16
N GLU A 135 19.71 0.16 15.50
CA GLU A 135 18.62 -0.30 16.35
C GLU A 135 17.35 0.54 16.12
N GLY A 136 16.20 -0.13 16.04
CA GLY A 136 14.91 0.52 15.81
C GLY A 136 14.74 1.11 14.40
N HIS A 137 15.59 0.72 13.43
CA HIS A 137 15.46 1.12 12.03
C HIS A 137 15.23 -0.09 11.12
N ILE A 138 14.73 0.21 9.92
CA ILE A 138 14.32 -0.75 8.88
C ILE A 138 15.17 -0.51 7.64
N ASP A 139 15.72 -1.59 7.09
CA ASP A 139 16.31 -1.61 5.77
C ASP A 139 15.31 -2.16 4.76
N ILE A 140 15.45 -1.70 3.51
CA ILE A 140 14.62 -2.11 2.39
C ILE A 140 15.49 -2.28 1.16
N VAL A 141 15.27 -3.38 0.44
CA VAL A 141 15.79 -3.60 -0.90
C VAL A 141 14.68 -4.09 -1.80
N SER A 142 14.62 -3.56 -3.01
CA SER A 142 13.74 -4.04 -4.08
C SER A 142 14.55 -4.64 -5.22
N MET A 143 13.95 -5.59 -5.94
CA MET A 143 14.48 -6.17 -7.17
C MET A 143 13.34 -6.45 -8.14
N ASP A 144 13.53 -6.09 -9.40
CA ASP A 144 12.60 -6.37 -10.50
C ASP A 144 12.94 -7.65 -11.28
N ILE A 145 12.10 -8.01 -12.25
CA ILE A 145 12.29 -9.17 -13.14
C ILE A 145 13.58 -9.14 -13.97
N THR A 146 14.15 -7.95 -14.19
CA THR A 146 15.38 -7.81 -14.98
C THR A 146 16.62 -8.07 -14.12
N GLY A 147 16.43 -8.22 -12.80
CA GLY A 147 17.50 -8.32 -11.82
C GLY A 147 18.05 -6.95 -11.40
N GLN A 148 17.42 -5.86 -11.84
CA GLN A 148 17.75 -4.53 -11.37
C GLN A 148 17.28 -4.39 -9.93
N ALA A 149 18.18 -3.97 -9.05
CA ALA A 149 17.92 -3.87 -7.63
C ALA A 149 18.21 -2.47 -7.10
N ILE A 150 17.39 -2.03 -6.17
CA ILE A 150 17.48 -0.71 -5.52
C ILE A 150 17.44 -0.92 -4.02
N ALA A 151 18.36 -0.27 -3.31
CA ALA A 151 18.48 -0.35 -1.86
C ALA A 151 18.40 1.05 -1.23
N LEU A 152 17.78 1.15 -0.06
CA LEU A 152 17.86 2.40 0.71
C LEU A 152 19.28 2.59 1.25
N ARG A 153 19.91 3.73 0.93
CA ARG A 153 21.26 4.05 1.38
C ARG A 153 21.38 4.17 2.90
N ARG A 154 20.31 4.66 3.55
CA ARG A 154 20.19 4.76 5.01
C ARG A 154 18.90 4.07 5.46
N PRO A 155 18.93 3.32 6.56
CA PRO A 155 17.73 2.68 7.08
C PRO A 155 16.76 3.74 7.63
N VAL A 156 15.47 3.43 7.61
CA VAL A 156 14.38 4.34 8.03
C VAL A 156 13.93 3.97 9.44
N SER A 157 13.63 4.94 10.29
CA SER A 157 13.13 4.64 11.63
C SER A 157 11.86 3.79 11.58
N ALA A 158 11.79 2.74 12.38
CA ALA A 158 10.63 1.85 12.47
C ALA A 158 9.36 2.57 12.99
N THR A 159 9.52 3.72 13.65
CA THR A 159 8.36 4.55 14.07
C THR A 159 7.70 5.28 12.91
N ALA A 160 8.35 5.35 11.73
CA ALA A 160 7.85 5.99 10.52
C ALA A 160 7.28 4.96 9.53
N GLU A 161 6.43 4.04 10.01
CA GLU A 161 5.88 2.92 9.23
C GLU A 161 5.18 3.36 7.93
N ASN A 162 4.48 4.49 7.95
CA ASN A 162 3.85 5.07 6.75
C ASN A 162 4.88 5.46 5.67
N ILE A 163 6.05 5.99 6.08
CA ILE A 163 7.13 6.35 5.16
C ILE A 163 7.79 5.09 4.58
N ILE A 164 7.93 4.04 5.39
CA ILE A 164 8.45 2.75 4.93
C ILE A 164 7.55 2.18 3.82
N PHE A 165 6.24 2.10 4.06
CA PHE A 165 5.33 1.58 3.04
C PHE A 165 5.16 2.51 1.84
N LEU A 166 5.37 3.82 1.99
CA LEU A 166 5.45 4.73 0.83
C LEU A 166 6.64 4.39 -0.09
N PHE A 167 7.80 4.01 0.46
CA PHE A 167 8.92 3.53 -0.35
C PHE A 167 8.60 2.21 -1.03
N VAL A 168 8.00 1.26 -0.31
CA VAL A 168 7.56 -0.03 -0.86
C VAL A 168 6.59 0.18 -2.02
N ASP A 169 5.63 1.09 -1.86
CA ASP A 169 4.64 1.39 -2.89
C ASP A 169 5.30 1.88 -4.18
N ARG A 170 6.23 2.82 -4.08
CA ARG A 170 6.99 3.34 -5.24
C ARG A 170 7.92 2.30 -5.84
N MET A 171 8.54 1.45 -5.02
CA MET A 171 9.41 0.37 -5.47
C MET A 171 8.65 -0.73 -6.22
N LEU A 172 7.32 -0.78 -6.07
CA LEU A 172 6.44 -1.79 -6.66
C LEU A 172 5.42 -1.16 -7.65
N ASP A 173 5.76 -0.01 -8.23
CA ASP A 173 4.97 0.73 -9.22
C ASP A 173 3.52 1.02 -8.82
N GLU A 174 3.27 1.22 -7.52
CA GLU A 174 1.94 1.54 -6.97
C GLU A 174 0.85 0.50 -7.32
N ARG A 175 1.25 -0.75 -7.64
CA ARG A 175 0.34 -1.86 -7.98
C ARG A 175 -0.28 -2.48 -6.72
N HIS A 176 -0.92 -1.65 -5.88
CA HIS A 176 -1.41 -2.03 -4.56
C HIS A 176 -2.37 -3.23 -4.56
N GLY A 177 -3.20 -3.36 -5.59
CA GLY A 177 -4.16 -4.45 -5.73
C GLY A 177 -3.52 -5.83 -5.95
N GLU A 178 -2.25 -5.85 -6.34
CA GLU A 178 -1.50 -7.07 -6.67
C GLU A 178 -0.48 -7.44 -5.59
N MET A 179 -0.30 -6.59 -4.58
CA MET A 179 0.69 -6.79 -3.52
C MET A 179 0.37 -8.01 -2.67
N ARG A 180 1.36 -8.88 -2.54
CA ARG A 180 1.35 -10.08 -1.70
C ARG A 180 2.37 -9.91 -0.58
N PHE A 181 1.92 -10.08 0.66
CA PHE A 181 2.73 -9.90 1.86
C PHE A 181 3.06 -11.27 2.46
N THR A 182 4.35 -11.57 2.61
CA THR A 182 4.84 -12.83 3.17
C THR A 182 5.92 -12.54 4.20
N THR A 183 5.75 -13.02 5.44
CA THR A 183 6.78 -12.90 6.47
C THR A 183 7.58 -14.19 6.54
N LEU A 184 8.88 -14.11 6.34
CA LEU A 184 9.83 -15.19 6.56
C LEU A 184 10.45 -15.03 7.95
N ARG A 185 10.43 -16.11 8.74
CA ARG A 185 11.13 -16.14 10.03
C ARG A 185 12.61 -16.43 9.79
N ASP A 186 13.50 -15.60 10.34
CA ASP A 186 14.93 -15.83 10.20
C ASP A 186 15.40 -16.97 11.11
N ASP A 187 16.20 -17.88 10.56
CA ASP A 187 16.98 -18.88 11.30
C ASP A 187 18.41 -18.39 11.60
N GLY A 188 18.67 -17.10 11.34
CA GLY A 188 19.94 -16.41 11.48
C GLY A 188 20.65 -16.14 10.15
N ARG A 189 20.15 -16.69 9.02
CA ARG A 189 20.76 -16.61 7.69
C ARG A 189 20.08 -15.64 6.75
N ILE A 190 18.76 -15.47 6.84
CA ILE A 190 17.96 -14.67 5.92
C ILE A 190 18.29 -13.19 6.07
N VAL A 191 18.32 -12.67 7.30
CA VAL A 191 18.66 -11.24 7.52
C VAL A 191 20.12 -10.97 7.12
N ALA A 192 21.03 -11.90 7.40
CA ALA A 192 22.43 -11.77 6.98
C ALA A 192 22.55 -11.70 5.44
N TYR A 193 21.82 -12.57 4.73
CA TYR A 193 21.73 -12.52 3.28
C TYR A 193 21.18 -11.18 2.78
N CYS A 194 20.11 -10.65 3.40
CA CYS A 194 19.52 -9.37 3.03
C CYS A 194 20.51 -8.21 3.21
N GLU A 195 21.28 -8.17 4.31
CA GLU A 195 22.33 -7.16 4.53
C GLU A 195 23.45 -7.25 3.48
N ASP A 196 23.95 -8.46 3.20
CA ASP A 196 24.99 -8.67 2.18
C ASP A 196 24.49 -8.29 0.77
N PHE A 197 23.25 -8.63 0.45
CA PHE A 197 22.62 -8.27 -0.82
C PHE A 197 22.47 -6.75 -0.95
N ARG A 198 21.94 -6.08 0.07
CA ARG A 198 21.84 -4.62 0.14
C ARG A 198 23.20 -3.96 -0.10
N ASP A 199 24.23 -4.42 0.59
CA ASP A 199 25.58 -3.87 0.49
C ASP A 199 26.18 -4.04 -0.90
N ARG A 200 25.89 -5.15 -1.59
CA ARG A 200 26.26 -5.34 -2.99
C ARG A 200 25.55 -4.33 -3.89
N VAL A 201 24.24 -4.18 -3.75
CA VAL A 201 23.43 -3.23 -4.55
C VAL A 201 23.98 -1.81 -4.42
N LEU A 202 24.32 -1.37 -3.20
CA LEU A 202 24.86 -0.03 -2.96
C LEU A 202 26.30 0.19 -3.46
N ARG A 203 27.04 -0.88 -3.77
CA ARG A 203 28.41 -0.82 -4.32
C ARG A 203 28.43 -0.90 -5.85
N MET A 204 27.31 -1.22 -6.50
CA MET A 204 27.24 -1.27 -7.96
C MET A 204 27.32 0.16 -8.54
N PRO A 205 28.17 0.41 -9.55
CA PRO A 205 28.24 1.71 -10.20
C PRO A 205 26.94 2.01 -10.96
N GLU A 206 26.47 3.26 -10.93
CA GLU A 206 25.22 3.73 -11.55
C GLU A 206 25.13 3.49 -13.07
N SER A 207 26.22 3.10 -13.74
CA SER A 207 26.28 2.89 -15.19
C SER A 207 25.93 1.47 -15.66
N ALA A 208 25.36 0.63 -14.79
CA ALA A 208 24.93 -0.74 -15.12
C ALA A 208 23.48 -1.03 -14.65
N ALA A 209 22.69 0.03 -14.53
CA ALA A 209 21.29 0.05 -14.13
C ALA A 209 20.42 0.52 -15.31
#